data_AF-A0A2S9IH68-F1
#
_entry.id   AF-A0A2S9IH68-F1
#
_cell.length_a   1.000
_cell.length_b   1.000
_cell.length_c   1.000
_cell.angle_alpha   90.00
_cell.angle_beta   90.00
_cell.angle_gamma   90.00
#
_symmetry.space_group_name_H-M   'P 1'
#
loop_
_entity.id
_entity.type
_entity.pdbx_description
1 polymer ?
#
loop_
_entity_poly.entity_id
_entity_poly.type
_entity_poly.pdbx_seq_one_letter_code
_entity_poly.pdbx_strand_id
1 'polypeptide(L)'
;MAYHVQGAGRAITDYFNSPAFQAPRESELLEAIMMELMQNGKPLSNDAIIASVIARLEGEADEAILQGYRNLLTQIFNGNK
;
A
#
# COMPACT_ATOMS: atom_id res chain seq x y z
N MET A 1 -39.89 14.79 4.16
CA MET A 1 -38.60 14.10 4.40
C MET A 1 -37.64 14.50 3.30
N ALA A 2 -36.75 15.45 3.59
CA ALA A 2 -35.75 15.89 2.62
C ALA A 2 -34.60 14.89 2.61
N TYR A 3 -34.31 14.29 1.45
CA TYR A 3 -33.07 13.58 1.23
C TYR A 3 -31.94 14.59 1.37
N HIS A 4 -31.27 14.57 2.52
CA HIS A 4 -30.02 15.29 2.71
C HIS A 4 -29.02 14.63 1.77
N VAL A 5 -28.84 15.19 0.57
CA VAL A 5 -27.69 14.86 -0.25
C VAL A 5 -26.48 15.14 0.65
N GLN A 6 -25.86 14.08 1.16
CA GLN A 6 -24.62 14.18 1.91
C GLN A 6 -23.63 14.71 0.88
N GLY A 7 -23.42 16.03 0.90
CA GLY A 7 -22.83 16.75 -0.21
C GLY A 7 -21.49 16.13 -0.57
N ALA A 8 -21.20 16.03 -1.87
CA ALA A 8 -19.93 15.52 -2.37
C ALA A 8 -18.72 16.12 -1.63
N GLY A 9 -18.81 17.39 -1.19
CA GLY A 9 -17.79 18.03 -0.35
C GLY A 9 -17.54 17.34 1.02
N ARG A 10 -18.57 16.84 1.70
CA ARG A 10 -18.39 16.04 2.93
C ARG A 10 -17.75 14.70 2.61
N ALA A 11 -18.24 13.97 1.60
CA ALA A 11 -17.65 12.68 1.21
C ALA A 11 -16.17 12.80 0.78
N ILE A 12 -15.81 13.88 0.06
CA ILE A 12 -14.42 14.19 -0.30
C ILE A 12 -13.60 14.49 0.96
N THR A 13 -14.12 15.32 1.87
CA THR A 13 -13.43 15.65 3.12
C THR A 13 -13.24 14.41 4.00
N ASP A 14 -14.25 13.56 4.11
CA ASP A 14 -14.20 12.30 4.87
C ASP A 14 -13.18 11.34 4.25
N TYR A 15 -13.08 11.29 2.91
CA TYR A 15 -12.06 10.50 2.22
C TYR A 15 -10.64 11.00 2.55
N PHE A 16 -10.37 12.31 2.47
CA PHE A 16 -9.07 12.87 2.82
C PHE A 16 -8.70 12.73 4.31
N ASN A 17 -9.69 12.64 5.20
CA ASN A 17 -9.47 12.36 6.62
C ASN A 17 -9.48 10.86 6.95
N SER A 18 -9.72 9.99 5.97
CA SER A 18 -9.83 8.55 6.20
C SER A 18 -8.45 7.91 6.34
N PRO A 19 -8.36 6.78 7.07
CA PRO A 19 -7.15 5.96 7.14
C PRO A 19 -6.65 5.52 5.75
N ALA A 20 -7.55 5.35 4.77
CA ALA A 20 -7.20 4.96 3.41
C ALA A 20 -6.41 6.04 2.67
N PHE A 21 -6.67 7.33 2.95
CA PHE A 21 -5.87 8.43 2.38
C PHE A 21 -4.54 8.63 3.14
N GLN A 22 -4.52 8.32 4.43
CA GLN A 22 -3.33 8.45 5.27
C GLN A 22 -2.39 7.23 5.21
N ALA A 23 -2.82 6.14 4.56
CA ALA A 23 -2.02 4.95 4.37
C ALA A 23 -0.73 5.27 3.58
N PRO A 24 0.39 4.60 3.88
CA PRO A 24 1.64 4.80 3.15
C PRO A 24 1.42 4.55 1.65
N ARG A 25 1.96 5.43 0.80
CA ARG A 25 1.92 5.22 -0.65
C ARG A 25 2.76 4.01 -1.04
N GLU A 26 2.45 3.39 -2.17
CA GLU A 26 3.14 2.18 -2.65
C GLU A 26 4.66 2.38 -2.78
N SER A 27 5.09 3.60 -3.15
CA SER A 27 6.52 3.97 -3.21
C SER A 27 7.20 3.92 -1.84
N GLU A 28 6.50 4.35 -0.78
CA GLU A 28 7.03 4.37 0.59
C GLU A 28 7.14 2.94 1.14
N LEU A 29 6.17 2.07 0.80
CA LEU A 29 6.22 0.64 1.12
C LEU A 29 7.38 -0.06 0.39
N LEU A 30 7.60 0.27 -0.88
CA LEU A 30 8.71 -0.25 -1.67
C LEU A 30 10.06 0.19 -1.09
N GLU A 31 10.21 1.48 -0.77
CA GLU A 31 11.43 2.02 -0.15
C GLU A 31 11.74 1.30 1.17
N ALA A 32 10.75 1.11 2.03
CA ALA A 32 10.91 0.39 3.29
C ALA A 32 11.41 -1.05 3.08
N ILE A 33 10.84 -1.77 2.10
CA ILE A 33 11.24 -3.15 1.76
C ILE A 33 12.67 -3.16 1.19
N MET A 34 13.00 -2.24 0.29
CA MET A 34 14.34 -2.15 -0.27
C MET A 34 15.38 -1.83 0.80
N MET A 35 15.08 -0.90 1.72
CA MET A 35 15.97 -0.60 2.84
C MET A 35 16.19 -1.82 3.74
N GLU A 36 15.14 -2.58 4.07
CA GLU A 36 15.26 -3.81 4.85
C GLU A 36 16.12 -4.86 4.14
N LEU A 37 15.91 -5.07 2.84
CA LEU A 37 16.72 -6.00 2.05
C LEU A 37 18.20 -5.58 2.08
N MET A 38 18.49 -4.30 1.86
CA MET A 38 19.85 -3.76 1.91
C MET A 38 20.50 -3.93 3.28
N GLN A 39 19.76 -3.62 4.36
CA GLN A 39 20.25 -3.78 5.73
C GLN A 39 20.57 -5.24 6.07
N ASN A 40 19.81 -6.19 5.51
CA ASN A 40 20.04 -7.62 5.67
C ASN A 40 21.03 -8.21 4.65
N GLY A 41 21.66 -7.37 3.80
CA GLY A 41 22.58 -7.82 2.75
C GLY A 41 21.92 -8.69 1.67
N LYS A 42 20.59 -8.63 1.55
CA LYS A 42 19.84 -9.35 0.52
C LYS A 42 19.85 -8.58 -0.80
N PRO A 43 19.88 -9.27 -1.95
CA PRO A 43 19.82 -8.62 -3.25
C PRO A 43 18.45 -7.93 -3.45
N LEU A 44 18.46 -6.79 -4.13
CA LEU A 44 17.26 -6.06 -4.55
C LEU A 44 16.67 -6.63 -5.85
N SER A 45 16.62 -7.95 -5.96
CA SER A 45 15.98 -8.62 -7.10
C SER A 45 14.46 -8.60 -6.96
N ASN A 46 13.75 -8.65 -8.09
CA ASN A 46 12.29 -8.71 -8.10
C ASN A 46 11.76 -9.87 -7.23
N ASP A 47 12.40 -11.04 -7.28
CA ASP A 47 12.00 -12.19 -6.47
C ASP A 47 12.17 -11.93 -4.96
N ALA A 48 13.26 -11.28 -4.54
CA ALA A 48 13.50 -10.95 -3.14
C ALA A 48 12.53 -9.88 -2.63
N ILE A 49 12.20 -8.90 -3.48
CA ILE A 49 11.21 -7.86 -3.19
C ILE A 49 9.83 -8.50 -3.06
N ILE A 50 9.38 -9.29 -4.04
CA ILE A 50 8.08 -9.98 -4.02
C ILE A 50 7.94 -10.87 -2.80
N ALA A 51 8.95 -11.69 -2.48
CA ALA A 51 8.94 -12.55 -1.31
C ALA A 51 8.78 -11.74 0.00
N SER A 52 9.45 -10.58 0.08
CA SER A 52 9.35 -9.70 1.25
C SER A 52 7.96 -9.03 1.35
N VAL A 53 7.37 -8.62 0.23
CA VAL A 53 6.01 -8.08 0.20
C VAL A 53 4.98 -9.14 0.63
N ILE A 54 5.12 -10.39 0.18
CA ILE A 54 4.23 -11.49 0.57
C ILE A 54 4.34 -11.76 2.08
N ALA A 55 5.55 -11.84 2.62
CA ALA A 55 5.76 -12.05 4.05
C ALA A 55 5.12 -10.93 4.90
N ARG A 56 5.12 -9.68 4.41
CA ARG A 56 4.44 -8.56 5.07
C ARG A 56 2.91 -8.67 4.98
N LEU A 57 2.38 -9.08 3.84
CA LEU A 57 0.93 -9.34 3.67
C LEU A 57 0.39 -10.40 4.63
N GLU A 58 1.16 -11.45 4.91
CA GLU A 58 0.73 -12.53 5.81
C GLU A 58 0.66 -12.09 7.29
N GLY A 59 1.44 -11.08 7.66
CA GLY A 59 1.53 -10.58 9.04
C GLY A 59 0.78 -9.27 9.32
N GLU A 60 0.26 -8.60 8.30
CA GLU A 60 -0.40 -7.29 8.44
C GLU A 60 -1.90 -7.46 8.71
N ALA A 61 -2.42 -6.69 9.67
CA ALA A 61 -3.83 -6.71 10.07
C ALA A 61 -4.58 -5.44 9.67
N ASP A 62 -3.87 -4.34 9.38
CA ASP A 62 -4.48 -3.11 8.89
C ASP A 62 -4.85 -3.26 7.41
N GLU A 63 -6.15 -3.19 7.11
CA GLU A 63 -6.66 -3.38 5.74
C GLU A 63 -6.17 -2.30 4.76
N ALA A 64 -5.91 -1.08 5.22
CA ALA A 64 -5.39 -0.02 4.36
C ALA A 64 -3.93 -0.29 3.97
N ILE A 65 -3.13 -0.79 4.91
CA ILE A 65 -1.74 -1.21 4.64
C ILE A 65 -1.71 -2.47 3.77
N LEU A 66 -2.58 -3.46 4.04
CA LEU A 66 -2.76 -4.64 3.19
C LEU A 66 -3.06 -4.26 1.75
N GLN A 67 -3.97 -3.30 1.54
CA GLN A 67 -4.31 -2.84 0.21
C GLN A 67 -3.11 -2.15 -0.47
N GLY A 68 -2.30 -1.39 0.27
CA GLY A 68 -1.05 -0.84 -0.22
C GLY A 68 -0.08 -1.91 -0.73
N TYR A 69 0.14 -2.98 0.04
CA TYR A 69 0.99 -4.10 -0.39
C TYR A 69 0.43 -4.87 -1.60
N ARG A 70 -0.90 -5.06 -1.69
CA ARG A 70 -1.55 -5.67 -2.87
C ARG A 70 -1.38 -4.83 -4.13
N ASN A 71 -1.52 -3.51 -4.01
CA ASN A 71 -1.28 -2.58 -5.11
C ASN A 71 0.20 -2.62 -5.53
N LEU A 72 1.12 -2.64 -4.57
CA LEU A 72 2.55 -2.73 -4.83
C LEU A 72 2.91 -4.01 -5.60
N LEU A 73 2.38 -5.17 -5.20
CA LEU A 73 2.56 -6.42 -5.97
C LEU A 73 2.05 -6.26 -7.41
N THR A 74 0.87 -5.69 -7.58
CA THR A 74 0.28 -5.46 -8.92
C THR A 74 1.19 -4.58 -9.78
N GLN A 75 1.79 -3.53 -9.21
CA GLN A 75 2.75 -2.67 -9.92
C GLN A 75 4.02 -3.44 -10.31
N ILE A 76 4.58 -4.24 -9.40
CA ILE A 76 5.79 -5.04 -9.69
C ILE A 76 5.53 -6.06 -10.81
N PHE A 77 4.39 -6.75 -10.79
CA PHE A 77 4.03 -7.71 -11.83
C PHE A 77 3.71 -7.05 -13.18
N ASN A 78 3.06 -5.88 -13.18
CA ASN A 78 2.72 -5.17 -14.41
C ASN A 78 3.90 -4.40 -15.01
N GLY A 79 4.84 -3.95 -14.18
CA GLY A 79 6.07 -3.25 -14.60
C GLY A 79 7.15 -4.16 -15.17
N ASN A 80 6.99 -5.49 -15.05
CA ASN A 80 7.87 -6.51 -15.64
C ASN A 80 7.49 -6.90 -17.09
N LYS A 81 6.82 -6.01 -17.83
CA LYS A 81 6.55 -6.18 -19.27
C LYS A 81 7.58 -5.45 -20.14
#